data_AF-A0A3D3P2D1-F1
#
_entry.id   AF-A0A3D3P2D1-F1
#
_cell.length_a   1.000
_cell.length_b   1.000
_cell.length_c   1.000
_cell.angle_alpha   90.00
_cell.angle_beta   90.00
_cell.angle_gamma   90.00
#
_symmetry.space_group_name_H-M   'P 1'
#
loop_
_entity.id
_entity.type
_entity.pdbx_description
1 polymer ?
#
loop_
_entity_poly.entity_id
_entity_poly.type
_entity_poly.pdbx_seq_one_letter_code
_entity_poly.pdbx_strand_id
1 'polypeptide(L)'
;MQFFQQMKSLIIISVAAVLFSSCSSPFSSSAGMAPDAAYSKRQIQRSGTINMKSRSLESSSKKSIALVAHHQAIITSSSLTDDRFKATIRVPSNSLPSLMQSLESVGKVTSSQVSMDDITAAYLDLEASLKNKSALRDRLRALLSQATKVEDILKIEKELSRVQTDLDQMDARMKSMRSKVAKSTLNLSIIRQRIPGPLGIFSKSGGWIFDKLHYLN
;
A
#
# COMPACT_ATOMS: atom_id res chain seq x y z
N MET A 1 49.65 -49.14 21.26
CA MET A 1 50.84 -49.43 20.43
C MET A 1 50.76 -48.51 19.22
N GLN A 2 51.40 -47.33 19.26
CA GLN A 2 52.80 -47.07 18.88
C GLN A 2 53.07 -47.24 17.37
N PHE A 3 53.98 -46.39 16.86
CA PHE A 3 54.56 -46.30 15.51
C PHE A 3 53.80 -45.35 14.55
N PHE A 4 54.13 -44.06 14.39
CA PHE A 4 55.42 -43.36 14.25
C PHE A 4 56.20 -43.76 12.98
N GLN A 5 56.24 -42.86 11.99
CA GLN A 5 57.34 -42.57 11.04
C GLN A 5 56.79 -41.67 9.90
N GLN A 6 57.10 -40.37 9.84
CA GLN A 6 58.38 -39.72 9.46
C GLN A 6 58.57 -39.60 7.95
N MET A 7 58.71 -38.35 7.47
CA MET A 7 59.58 -37.85 6.40
C MET A 7 59.17 -36.39 6.14
N LYS A 8 60.03 -35.37 6.05
CA LYS A 8 61.49 -35.24 6.16
C LYS A 8 61.80 -33.72 6.20
N SER A 9 62.78 -33.34 7.03
CA SER A 9 63.82 -32.33 6.77
C SER A 9 63.43 -30.82 6.74
N LEU A 10 63.85 -29.95 7.70
CA LEU A 10 65.19 -29.30 7.91
C LEU A 10 65.50 -28.28 6.78
N ILE A 11 65.77 -26.97 6.94
CA ILE A 11 66.72 -26.17 7.77
C ILE A 11 66.40 -24.67 7.49
N ILE A 12 66.15 -23.78 8.48
CA ILE A 12 67.03 -22.78 9.17
C ILE A 12 67.67 -21.70 8.26
N ILE A 13 67.69 -20.45 8.78
CA ILE A 13 68.55 -19.25 8.53
C ILE A 13 67.64 -18.02 8.25
N SER A 14 67.36 -17.12 9.21
CA SER A 14 68.23 -16.10 9.84
C SER A 14 68.37 -14.81 9.03
N VAL A 15 67.90 -13.71 9.64
CA VAL A 15 68.42 -12.31 9.59
C VAL A 15 67.85 -11.29 8.58
N ALA A 16 67.64 -10.10 9.14
CA ALA A 16 67.63 -8.74 8.56
C ALA A 16 66.34 -8.16 7.96
N ALA A 17 65.64 -7.43 8.84
CA ALA A 17 65.32 -6.01 8.70
C ALA A 17 65.17 -5.42 7.27
N VAL A 18 63.94 -5.05 6.90
CA VAL A 18 63.68 -3.80 6.18
C VAL A 18 62.39 -3.18 6.70
N LEU A 19 62.51 -1.93 7.15
CA LEU A 19 61.44 -1.02 7.51
C LEU A 19 60.63 -0.66 6.27
N PHE A 20 59.35 -1.02 6.25
CA PHE A 20 58.35 -0.28 5.49
C PHE A 20 57.14 -0.03 6.37
N SER A 21 57.09 1.21 6.88
CA SER A 21 55.85 1.84 7.35
C SER A 21 54.81 1.76 6.25
N SER A 22 53.93 0.77 6.35
CA SER A 22 52.63 0.77 5.69
C SER A 22 51.59 0.76 6.81
N CYS A 23 51.06 1.95 7.08
CA CYS A 23 49.90 2.13 7.93
C CYS A 23 48.70 1.45 7.24
N SER A 24 48.51 0.17 7.50
CA SER A 24 47.28 -0.55 7.18
C SER A 24 46.42 -0.51 8.44
N SER A 25 45.57 0.51 8.53
CA SER A 25 44.52 0.54 9.53
C SER A 25 43.61 -0.67 9.32
N PRO A 26 43.35 -1.51 10.34
CA PRO A 26 42.27 -2.46 10.24
C PRO A 26 40.97 -1.64 10.22
N PHE A 27 40.35 -1.57 9.04
CA PHE A 27 38.96 -1.15 8.90
C PHE A 27 38.14 -2.08 9.79
N SER A 28 37.81 -1.60 10.98
CA SER A 28 36.90 -2.25 11.90
C SER A 28 35.57 -2.34 11.17
N SER A 29 35.35 -3.48 10.56
CA SER A 29 34.09 -3.85 9.94
C SER A 29 33.14 -3.98 11.11
N SER A 30 32.30 -2.97 11.31
CA SER A 30 31.13 -3.04 12.17
C SER A 30 30.16 -4.07 11.57
N ALA A 31 30.51 -5.34 11.76
CA ALA A 31 29.61 -6.46 11.59
C ALA A 31 28.49 -6.29 12.61
N GLY A 32 27.26 -6.23 12.09
CA GLY A 32 26.05 -6.36 12.91
C GLY A 32 25.20 -5.11 13.01
N MET A 33 24.86 -4.47 11.88
CA MET A 33 23.51 -3.90 11.80
C MET A 33 22.54 -5.09 11.86
N ALA A 34 22.18 -5.50 13.07
CA ALA A 34 21.21 -6.56 13.31
C ALA A 34 19.90 -6.21 12.60
N PRO A 35 19.42 -7.00 11.63
CA PRO A 35 18.09 -6.79 11.07
C PRO A 35 17.08 -7.57 11.91
N ASP A 36 17.05 -7.39 13.24
CA ASP A 36 16.15 -8.20 14.08
C ASP A 36 15.65 -7.43 15.31
N ALA A 37 14.57 -6.69 15.09
CA ALA A 37 13.56 -6.33 16.09
C ALA A 37 12.39 -5.52 15.49
N ALA A 38 12.48 -5.06 14.23
CA ALA A 38 11.46 -4.22 13.61
C ALA A 38 10.39 -4.99 12.82
N TYR A 39 10.20 -6.30 13.06
CA TYR A 39 9.02 -7.03 12.61
C TYR A 39 7.83 -6.79 13.55
N SER A 40 7.63 -5.54 13.97
CA SER A 40 6.39 -5.13 14.60
C SER A 40 5.36 -4.92 13.49
N LYS A 41 4.37 -5.81 13.44
CA LYS A 41 3.08 -5.70 12.73
C LYS A 41 3.04 -4.61 11.64
N ARG A 42 3.60 -4.92 10.45
CA ARG A 42 3.61 -4.00 9.31
C ARG A 42 2.18 -3.54 8.98
N GLN A 43 2.03 -2.23 8.77
CA GLN A 43 0.76 -1.61 8.41
C GLN A 43 0.67 -1.51 6.89
N ILE A 44 0.15 -2.56 6.24
CA ILE A 44 0.02 -2.62 4.78
C ILE A 44 -1.42 -2.28 4.40
N GLN A 45 -1.59 -1.18 3.67
CA GLN A 45 -2.84 -0.83 3.03
C GLN A 45 -2.94 -1.54 1.68
N ARG A 46 -4.03 -2.27 1.45
CA ARG A 46 -4.29 -2.91 0.16
C ARG A 46 -5.51 -2.30 -0.52
N SER A 47 -5.39 -2.04 -1.82
CA SER A 47 -6.50 -1.63 -2.67
C SER A 47 -6.47 -2.38 -3.99
N GLY A 48 -7.64 -2.59 -4.57
CA GLY A 48 -7.79 -3.31 -5.84
C GLY A 48 -8.73 -2.56 -6.78
N THR A 49 -8.46 -2.65 -8.07
CA THR A 49 -9.39 -2.18 -9.12
C THR A 49 -9.52 -3.25 -10.20
N ILE A 50 -10.75 -3.61 -10.52
CA ILE A 50 -11.06 -4.54 -11.62
C ILE A 50 -11.97 -3.83 -12.60
N ASN A 51 -11.50 -3.75 -13.84
CA ASN A 51 -12.27 -3.33 -14.99
C ASN A 51 -12.56 -4.53 -15.86
N MET A 52 -13.83 -4.80 -16.14
CA MET A 52 -14.25 -5.93 -16.94
C MET A 52 -15.31 -5.53 -17.98
N LYS A 53 -15.39 -6.34 -19.02
CA LYS A 53 -16.42 -6.26 -20.05
C LYS A 53 -17.33 -7.46 -19.95
N SER A 54 -18.63 -7.25 -20.02
CA SER A 54 -19.60 -8.33 -20.03
C SER A 54 -20.68 -8.13 -21.09
N ARG A 55 -21.19 -9.24 -21.64
CA ARG A 55 -22.30 -9.24 -22.60
C ARG A 55 -23.65 -8.95 -21.91
N SER A 56 -23.82 -9.46 -20.69
CA SER A 56 -25.03 -9.26 -19.88
C SER A 56 -24.65 -8.64 -18.54
N LEU A 57 -24.99 -7.37 -18.38
CA LEU A 57 -24.64 -6.60 -17.19
C LEU A 57 -25.41 -7.08 -15.96
N GLU A 58 -26.70 -7.42 -16.13
CA GLU A 58 -27.57 -7.85 -15.05
C GLU A 58 -27.16 -9.21 -14.45
N SER A 59 -26.80 -10.18 -15.29
CA SER A 59 -26.30 -11.48 -14.79
C SER A 59 -24.95 -11.32 -14.08
N SER A 60 -24.08 -10.45 -14.60
CA SER A 60 -22.76 -10.20 -14.04
C SER A 60 -22.82 -9.44 -12.72
N SER A 61 -23.72 -8.47 -12.59
CA SER A 61 -23.94 -7.76 -11.33
C SER A 61 -24.46 -8.72 -10.27
N LYS A 62 -25.50 -9.52 -10.56
CA LYS A 62 -26.03 -10.52 -9.62
C LYS A 62 -24.98 -11.54 -9.17
N LYS A 63 -24.18 -12.08 -10.10
CA LYS A 63 -23.08 -13.00 -9.78
C LYS A 63 -22.01 -12.33 -8.92
N SER A 64 -21.59 -11.11 -9.25
CA SER A 64 -20.59 -10.38 -8.45
C SER A 64 -21.09 -10.09 -7.04
N ILE A 65 -22.36 -9.71 -6.87
CA ILE A 65 -22.97 -9.50 -5.54
C ILE A 65 -22.96 -10.79 -4.72
N ALA A 66 -23.29 -11.94 -5.33
CA ALA A 66 -23.26 -13.23 -4.65
C ALA A 66 -21.84 -13.63 -4.20
N LEU A 67 -20.83 -13.41 -5.05
CA LEU A 67 -19.43 -13.68 -4.70
C LEU A 67 -18.94 -12.76 -3.58
N VAL A 68 -19.32 -11.49 -3.61
CA VAL A 68 -18.98 -10.53 -2.55
C VAL A 68 -19.52 -10.99 -1.19
N ALA A 69 -20.78 -11.46 -1.15
CA ALA A 69 -21.38 -11.98 0.08
C ALA A 69 -20.63 -13.20 0.63
N HIS A 70 -20.17 -14.11 -0.25
CA HIS A 70 -19.41 -15.31 0.15
C HIS A 70 -18.09 -14.98 0.87
N HIS A 71 -17.41 -13.89 0.49
CA HIS A 71 -16.12 -13.48 1.05
C HIS A 71 -16.22 -12.52 2.25
N GLN A 72 -17.38 -12.47 2.92
CA GLN A 72 -17.66 -11.56 4.06
C GLN A 72 -17.39 -10.09 3.72
N ALA A 73 -17.56 -9.73 2.45
CA ALA A 73 -17.33 -8.39 1.96
C ALA A 73 -18.65 -7.62 1.89
N ILE A 74 -18.57 -6.30 2.07
CA ILE A 74 -19.73 -5.41 2.14
C ILE A 74 -19.66 -4.45 0.95
N ILE A 75 -20.74 -4.37 0.18
CA ILE A 75 -20.89 -3.36 -0.87
C ILE A 75 -21.21 -2.04 -0.19
N THR A 76 -20.31 -1.06 -0.31
CA THR A 76 -20.50 0.28 0.26
C THR A 76 -21.34 1.15 -0.65
N SER A 77 -21.12 1.04 -1.96
CA SER A 77 -21.90 1.72 -2.97
C SER A 77 -21.97 0.86 -4.22
N SER A 78 -23.12 0.92 -4.89
CA SER A 78 -23.31 0.30 -6.20
C SER A 78 -24.18 1.20 -7.06
N SER A 79 -23.83 1.31 -8.33
CA SER A 79 -24.59 2.02 -9.35
C SER A 79 -24.70 1.12 -10.58
N LEU A 80 -25.92 0.96 -11.06
CA LEU A 80 -26.23 0.21 -12.26
C LEU A 80 -26.89 1.16 -13.26
N THR A 81 -26.32 1.21 -14.46
CA THR A 81 -26.85 1.90 -15.64
C THR A 81 -26.88 0.89 -16.79
N ASP A 82 -27.63 1.15 -17.85
CA ASP A 82 -27.79 0.23 -18.99
C ASP A 82 -26.47 -0.29 -19.58
N ASP A 83 -25.42 0.55 -19.55
CA ASP A 83 -24.12 0.24 -20.13
C ASP A 83 -23.02 -0.04 -19.11
N ARG A 84 -23.23 0.24 -17.83
CA ARG A 84 -22.17 0.16 -16.82
C ARG A 84 -22.70 -0.19 -15.44
N PHE A 85 -21.97 -1.09 -14.77
CA PHE A 85 -22.13 -1.38 -13.35
C PHE A 85 -20.85 -0.97 -12.64
N LYS A 86 -20.99 -0.17 -11.57
CA LYS A 86 -19.88 0.24 -10.70
C LYS A 86 -20.22 -0.16 -9.27
N ALA A 87 -19.27 -0.74 -8.57
CA ALA A 87 -19.42 -1.06 -7.16
C ALA A 87 -18.12 -0.78 -6.39
N THR A 88 -18.25 -0.19 -5.21
CA THR A 88 -17.16 -0.07 -4.24
C THR A 88 -17.41 -1.06 -3.13
N ILE A 89 -16.47 -1.99 -2.96
CA ILE A 89 -16.60 -3.13 -2.06
C ILE A 89 -15.53 -3.01 -0.97
N ARG A 90 -15.94 -3.21 0.29
CA ARG A 90 -15.07 -3.30 1.46
C ARG A 90 -14.88 -4.76 1.82
N VAL A 91 -13.63 -5.21 1.82
CA VAL A 91 -13.24 -6.62 1.98
C VAL A 91 -12.21 -6.71 3.10
N PRO A 92 -12.25 -7.73 3.98
CA PRO A 92 -11.12 -8.00 4.86
C PRO A 92 -9.80 -8.10 4.07
N SER A 93 -8.71 -7.51 4.59
CA SER A 93 -7.43 -7.43 3.85
C SER A 93 -6.90 -8.78 3.37
N ASN A 94 -7.17 -9.85 4.13
CA ASN A 94 -6.72 -11.20 3.83
C ASN A 94 -7.54 -11.89 2.72
N SER A 95 -8.80 -11.50 2.49
CA SER A 95 -9.69 -12.16 1.51
C SER A 95 -9.78 -11.44 0.16
N LEU A 96 -9.14 -10.26 0.03
CA LEU A 96 -9.12 -9.52 -1.23
C LEU A 96 -8.58 -10.33 -2.42
N PRO A 97 -7.43 -11.03 -2.34
CA PRO A 97 -6.90 -11.78 -3.48
C PRO A 97 -7.85 -12.87 -3.97
N SER A 98 -8.44 -13.63 -3.05
CA SER A 98 -9.40 -14.70 -3.37
C SER A 98 -10.69 -14.17 -3.98
N LEU A 99 -11.20 -13.04 -3.49
CA LEU A 99 -12.37 -12.39 -4.07
C LEU A 99 -12.07 -11.89 -5.49
N MET A 100 -10.91 -11.25 -5.70
CA MET A 100 -10.52 -10.77 -7.01
C MET A 100 -10.46 -11.91 -8.02
N GLN A 101 -9.81 -13.02 -7.68
CA GLN A 101 -9.74 -14.21 -8.52
C GLN A 101 -11.12 -14.77 -8.85
N SER A 102 -12.02 -14.82 -7.86
CA SER A 102 -13.40 -15.28 -8.08
C SER A 102 -14.17 -14.36 -9.03
N LEU A 103 -13.95 -13.05 -8.95
CA LEU A 103 -14.59 -12.06 -9.83
C LEU A 103 -14.10 -12.12 -11.27
N GLU A 104 -12.90 -12.66 -11.54
CA GLU A 104 -12.42 -12.84 -12.92
C GLU A 104 -13.29 -13.81 -13.72
N SER A 105 -13.97 -14.75 -13.04
CA SER A 105 -14.90 -15.70 -13.69
C SER A 105 -16.22 -15.06 -14.17
N VAL A 106 -16.54 -13.86 -13.71
CA VAL A 106 -17.82 -13.20 -13.97
C VAL A 106 -17.89 -12.59 -15.38
N GLY A 107 -16.75 -12.20 -15.95
CA GLY A 107 -16.68 -11.55 -17.25
C GLY A 107 -15.27 -11.43 -17.79
N LYS A 108 -15.11 -10.76 -18.94
CA LYS A 108 -13.78 -10.58 -19.54
C LYS A 108 -13.05 -9.43 -18.85
N VAL A 109 -12.09 -9.76 -18.00
CA VAL A 109 -11.22 -8.76 -17.36
C VAL A 109 -10.44 -8.00 -18.45
N THR A 110 -10.56 -6.68 -18.43
CA THR A 110 -9.82 -5.77 -19.31
C THR A 110 -8.59 -5.21 -18.60
N SER A 111 -8.70 -4.94 -17.29
CA SER A 111 -7.60 -4.48 -16.45
C SER A 111 -7.87 -4.92 -15.01
N SER A 112 -6.83 -5.40 -14.34
CA SER A 112 -6.83 -5.77 -12.93
C SER A 112 -5.58 -5.17 -12.32
N GLN A 113 -5.74 -4.41 -11.25
CA GLN A 113 -4.62 -3.78 -10.53
C GLN A 113 -4.79 -4.01 -9.04
N VAL A 114 -3.69 -4.39 -8.39
CA VAL A 114 -3.58 -4.44 -6.93
C VAL A 114 -2.47 -3.49 -6.50
N SER A 115 -2.77 -2.63 -5.55
CA SER A 115 -1.79 -1.75 -4.92
C SER A 115 -1.62 -2.15 -3.46
N MET A 116 -0.36 -2.25 -3.04
CA MET A 116 0.02 -2.53 -1.66
C MET A 116 0.96 -1.42 -1.22
N ASP A 117 0.49 -0.61 -0.27
CA ASP A 117 1.25 0.52 0.25
C ASP A 117 1.64 0.20 1.69
N ASP A 118 2.94 0.21 1.98
CA ASP A 118 3.43 0.11 3.36
C ASP A 118 3.34 1.49 4.01
N ILE A 119 2.40 1.64 4.95
CA ILE A 119 2.17 2.88 5.68
C ILE A 119 2.71 2.81 7.11
N THR A 120 3.60 1.86 7.41
CA THR A 120 4.15 1.66 8.76
C THR A 120 4.86 2.90 9.28
N ALA A 121 5.72 3.53 8.47
CA ALA A 121 6.41 4.76 8.88
C ALA A 121 5.41 5.88 9.23
N ALA A 122 4.48 6.17 8.32
CA ALA A 122 3.47 7.21 8.53
C ALA A 122 2.55 6.93 9.74
N TYR A 123 2.27 5.65 10.02
CA TYR A 123 1.52 5.23 11.20
C TYR A 123 2.29 5.55 12.50
N LEU A 124 3.57 5.15 12.56
CA LEU A 124 4.43 5.37 13.73
C LEU A 124 4.68 6.86 13.97
N ASP A 125 4.89 7.63 12.91
CA ASP A 125 5.08 9.09 13.00
C ASP A 125 3.84 9.79 13.57
N LEU A 126 2.64 9.38 13.14
CA LEU A 126 1.39 9.94 13.65
C LEU A 126 1.15 9.54 15.11
N GLU A 127 1.47 8.29 15.48
CA GLU A 127 1.38 7.82 16.86
C GLU A 127 2.33 8.59 17.80
N ALA A 128 3.59 8.78 17.38
CA ALA A 128 4.56 9.59 18.12
C ALA A 128 4.10 11.05 18.26
N SER A 129 3.56 11.62 17.18
CA SER A 129 3.01 12.99 17.18
C SER A 129 1.83 13.13 18.14
N LEU A 130 0.92 12.16 18.16
CA LEU A 130 -0.23 12.12 19.06
C LEU A 130 0.22 12.07 20.52
N LYS A 131 1.21 11.22 20.84
CA LYS A 131 1.80 11.14 22.19
C LYS A 131 2.39 12.48 22.63
N ASN A 132 3.13 13.14 21.76
CA ASN A 132 3.74 14.45 22.05
C ASN A 132 2.69 15.53 22.29
N LYS A 133 1.65 15.61 21.45
CA LYS A 133 0.54 16.55 21.60
C LYS A 133 -0.29 16.27 22.86
N SER A 134 -0.49 15.00 23.23
CA SER A 134 -1.16 14.63 24.48
C SER A 134 -0.36 15.11 25.69
N ALA A 135 0.96 14.90 25.69
CA ALA A 135 1.83 15.40 26.77
C ALA A 135 1.79 16.93 26.89
N LEU A 136 1.73 17.65 25.76
CA LEU A 136 1.55 19.11 25.76
C LEU A 136 0.21 19.51 26.40
N ARG A 137 -0.89 18.85 26.02
CA ARG A 137 -2.21 19.08 26.64
C ARG A 137 -2.16 18.88 28.16
N ASP A 138 -1.51 17.81 28.61
CA ASP A 138 -1.44 17.49 30.04
C ASP A 138 -0.60 18.53 30.81
N ARG A 139 0.48 19.04 30.21
CA ARG A 139 1.24 20.19 30.74
C ARG A 139 0.41 21.46 30.80
N LEU A 140 -0.35 21.77 29.75
CA LEU A 140 -1.24 22.94 29.72
C LEU A 140 -2.32 22.85 30.81
N ARG A 141 -2.88 21.65 31.04
CA ARG A 141 -3.83 21.41 32.15
C ARG A 141 -3.18 21.62 33.53
N ALA A 142 -1.94 21.16 33.70
CA ALA A 142 -1.20 21.39 34.93
C ALA A 142 -0.95 22.89 35.17
N LEU A 143 -0.57 23.64 34.14
CA LEU A 143 -0.41 25.10 34.22
C LEU A 143 -1.74 25.81 34.53
N LEU A 144 -2.85 25.38 33.91
CA LEU A 144 -4.18 25.90 34.19
C LEU A 144 -4.56 25.75 35.66
N SER A 145 -4.24 24.60 36.27
CA SER A 145 -4.54 24.34 37.69
C SER A 145 -3.79 25.25 38.67
N GLN A 146 -2.68 25.85 38.23
CA GLN A 146 -1.84 26.75 39.03
C GLN A 146 -2.08 28.24 38.70
N ALA A 147 -2.84 28.52 37.65
CA ALA A 147 -3.07 29.87 37.17
C ALA A 147 -4.05 30.63 38.08
N THR A 148 -3.67 31.82 38.52
CA THR A 148 -4.49 32.68 39.39
C THR A 148 -5.02 33.92 38.68
N LYS A 149 -4.36 34.35 37.60
CA LYS A 149 -4.78 35.50 36.79
C LYS A 149 -5.76 35.07 35.71
N VAL A 150 -6.90 35.77 35.63
CA VAL A 150 -7.96 35.51 34.64
C VAL A 150 -7.43 35.59 33.20
N GLU A 151 -6.55 36.55 32.91
CA GLU A 151 -5.96 36.68 31.57
C GLU A 151 -5.14 35.44 31.17
N ASP A 152 -4.36 34.89 32.11
CA ASP A 152 -3.55 33.68 31.87
C ASP A 152 -4.44 32.45 31.72
N ILE A 153 -5.51 32.34 32.51
CA ILE A 153 -6.53 31.27 32.39
C ILE A 153 -7.12 31.28 30.98
N LEU A 154 -7.62 32.43 30.51
CA LEU A 154 -8.23 32.54 29.18
C LEU A 154 -7.25 32.20 28.05
N LYS A 155 -5.97 32.61 28.19
CA LYS A 155 -4.91 32.25 27.23
C LYS A 155 -4.66 30.73 27.20
N ILE A 156 -4.54 30.10 28.37
CA ILE A 156 -4.30 28.66 28.48
C ILE A 156 -5.50 27.87 27.94
N GLU A 157 -6.74 28.28 28.25
CA GLU A 157 -7.95 27.64 27.73
C GLU A 157 -8.05 27.71 26.21
N LYS A 158 -7.71 28.86 25.62
CA LYS A 158 -7.66 29.02 24.16
C LYS A 158 -6.65 28.08 23.52
N GLU A 159 -5.45 27.96 24.09
CA GLU A 159 -4.44 27.03 23.60
C GLU A 159 -4.83 25.58 23.84
N LEU A 160 -5.46 25.26 24.97
CA LEU A 160 -5.96 23.91 25.27
C LEU A 160 -7.02 23.47 24.27
N SER A 161 -7.94 24.36 23.90
CA SER A 161 -8.96 24.12 22.87
C SER A 161 -8.34 23.83 21.50
N ARG A 162 -7.30 24.59 21.12
CA ARG A 162 -6.52 24.35 19.89
C ARG A 162 -5.85 22.98 19.90
N VAL A 163 -5.12 22.66 20.97
CA VAL A 163 -4.42 21.35 21.10
C VAL A 163 -5.42 20.19 21.11
N GLN A 164 -6.57 20.34 21.76
CA GLN A 164 -7.60 19.31 21.77
C GLN A 164 -8.16 19.07 20.35
N THR A 165 -8.42 20.14 19.60
CA THR A 165 -8.87 20.04 18.20
C THR A 165 -7.83 19.31 17.34
N ASP A 166 -6.55 19.63 17.49
CA ASP A 166 -5.46 18.93 16.79
C ASP A 166 -5.45 17.43 17.14
N LEU A 167 -5.59 17.08 18.42
CA LEU A 167 -5.62 15.70 18.88
C LEU A 167 -6.79 14.92 18.28
N ASP A 168 -7.98 15.52 18.24
CA ASP A 168 -9.18 14.89 17.70
C ASP A 168 -9.02 14.61 16.19
N GLN A 169 -8.42 15.55 15.45
CA GLN A 169 -8.09 15.36 14.04
C GLN A 169 -7.06 14.25 13.83
N MET A 170 -6.01 14.20 14.65
CA MET A 170 -4.99 13.15 14.60
C MET A 170 -5.57 11.77 14.93
N ASP A 171 -6.43 11.66 15.93
CA ASP A 171 -7.11 10.41 16.31
C ASP A 171 -8.06 9.94 15.21
N ALA A 172 -8.82 10.84 14.60
CA ALA A 172 -9.67 10.52 13.45
C ALA A 172 -8.84 9.99 12.26
N ARG A 173 -7.69 10.63 11.97
CA ARG A 173 -6.76 10.16 10.93
C ARG A 173 -6.20 8.78 11.27
N MET A 174 -5.87 8.52 12.53
CA MET A 174 -5.36 7.23 12.98
C MET A 174 -6.40 6.11 12.84
N LYS A 175 -7.64 6.36 13.26
CA LYS A 175 -8.77 5.44 13.06
C LYS A 175 -8.99 5.12 11.58
N SER A 176 -8.88 6.13 10.71
CA SER A 176 -8.98 5.95 9.26
C SER A 176 -7.87 5.04 8.72
N MET A 177 -6.61 5.26 9.10
CA MET A 177 -5.49 4.40 8.69
C MET A 177 -5.69 2.95 9.16
N ARG A 178 -6.07 2.74 10.43
CA ARG A 178 -6.37 1.40 10.97
C ARG A 178 -7.47 0.69 10.18
N SER A 179 -8.53 1.42 9.83
CA SER A 179 -9.64 0.90 9.01
C SER A 179 -9.18 0.47 7.61
N LYS A 180 -8.30 1.25 6.97
CA LYS A 180 -7.75 0.94 5.64
C LYS A 180 -6.77 -0.24 5.63
N VAL A 181 -6.05 -0.47 6.73
CA VAL A 181 -5.18 -1.66 6.89
C VAL A 181 -6.02 -2.90 7.15
N ALA A 182 -7.05 -2.80 8.01
CA ALA A 182 -7.91 -3.92 8.35
C ALA A 182 -8.82 -4.34 7.17
N LYS A 183 -9.34 -3.36 6.44
CA LYS A 183 -10.27 -3.56 5.32
C LYS A 183 -9.74 -2.91 4.05
N SER A 184 -9.59 -3.72 3.03
CA SER A 184 -9.22 -3.27 1.70
C SER A 184 -10.42 -2.75 0.94
N THR A 185 -10.14 -1.83 0.01
CA THR A 185 -11.16 -1.30 -0.92
C THR A 185 -10.94 -1.90 -2.29
N LEU A 186 -11.98 -2.52 -2.83
CA LEU A 186 -12.03 -3.05 -4.19
C LEU A 186 -13.02 -2.23 -5.01
N ASN A 187 -12.54 -1.65 -6.11
CA ASN A 187 -13.38 -0.95 -7.09
C ASN A 187 -13.65 -1.87 -8.27
N LEU A 188 -14.92 -2.21 -8.45
CA LEU A 188 -15.38 -3.04 -9.57
C LEU A 188 -16.10 -2.17 -10.59
N SER A 189 -15.68 -2.27 -11.84
CA SER A 189 -16.32 -1.59 -12.98
C SER A 189 -16.55 -2.61 -14.09
N ILE A 190 -17.83 -2.83 -14.42
CA ILE A 190 -18.26 -3.71 -15.50
C ILE A 190 -18.89 -2.85 -16.58
N ILE A 191 -18.39 -2.96 -17.80
CA ILE A 191 -18.93 -2.23 -18.96
C ILE A 191 -19.57 -3.23 -19.93
N ARG A 192 -20.71 -2.86 -20.52
CA ARG A 192 -21.35 -3.66 -21.56
C ARG A 192 -20.42 -3.78 -22.77
N GLN A 193 -20.18 -5.01 -23.22
CA GLN A 193 -19.46 -5.27 -24.46
C GLN A 193 -20.38 -4.91 -25.64
N ARG A 194 -20.12 -3.77 -26.31
CA ARG A 194 -20.76 -3.44 -27.58
C ARG A 194 -20.06 -4.21 -28.70
N ILE A 195 -20.78 -5.13 -29.33
CA ILE A 195 -20.33 -5.81 -30.55
C ILE A 195 -20.75 -4.91 -31.72
N PRO A 196 -19.81 -4.37 -32.53
CA PRO A 196 -20.20 -3.61 -33.72
C PRO A 196 -20.97 -4.52 -34.66
N GLY A 197 -22.12 -4.05 -35.16
CA GLY A 197 -22.95 -4.80 -36.11
C GLY A 197 -22.25 -5.03 -37.45
N PRO A 198 -22.77 -5.94 -38.30
CA PRO A 198 -22.14 -6.34 -39.56
C PRO A 198 -21.86 -5.16 -40.52
N LEU A 199 -22.62 -4.07 -40.42
CA LEU A 199 -22.43 -2.87 -41.23
C LEU A 199 -21.19 -2.03 -40.86
N GLY A 200 -20.62 -2.20 -39.65
CA GLY A 200 -19.40 -1.48 -39.21
C GLY A 200 -18.10 -2.00 -39.84
N ILE A 201 -18.14 -3.18 -40.47
CA ILE A 201 -16.97 -3.78 -41.14
C ILE A 201 -16.81 -3.20 -42.55
N PHE A 202 -17.91 -2.83 -43.23
CA PHE A 202 -17.90 -2.37 -44.62
C PHE A 202 -17.36 -0.95 -44.81
N SER A 203 -17.41 -0.07 -43.81
CA SER A 203 -16.92 1.31 -43.94
C SER A 203 -15.39 1.42 -43.94
N LYS A 204 -14.68 0.45 -43.34
CA LYS A 204 -13.20 0.44 -43.34
C LYS A 204 -12.60 0.06 -44.70
N SER A 205 -13.36 -0.65 -45.52
CA SER A 205 -12.96 -1.07 -46.87
C SER A 205 -13.21 0.00 -47.96
N GLY A 206 -13.98 1.05 -47.68
CA GLY A 206 -14.33 2.08 -48.68
C GLY A 206 -13.28 3.19 -48.89
N GLY A 207 -12.40 3.43 -47.93
CA GLY A 207 -11.47 4.58 -47.96
C GLY A 207 -10.33 4.47 -48.99
N TRP A 208 -9.90 3.26 -49.36
CA TRP A 208 -8.81 3.05 -50.32
C TRP A 208 -9.23 3.27 -51.79
N ILE A 209 -10.52 3.08 -52.09
CA ILE A 209 -11.01 3.13 -53.48
C ILE A 209 -11.15 4.59 -53.96
N PHE A 210 -11.49 5.52 -53.07
CA PHE A 210 -11.64 6.94 -53.45
C PHE A 210 -10.31 7.70 -53.56
N ASP A 211 -9.29 7.33 -52.77
CA ASP A 211 -7.94 7.92 -52.86
C ASP A 211 -7.27 7.63 -54.22
N LYS A 212 -7.64 6.51 -54.85
CA LYS A 212 -7.09 6.09 -56.15
C LYS A 212 -7.78 6.72 -57.37
N LEU A 213 -8.90 7.45 -57.18
CA LEU A 213 -9.59 8.12 -58.29
C LEU A 213 -9.09 9.56 -58.56
N HIS A 214 -8.34 10.16 -57.63
CA HIS A 214 -7.84 11.54 -57.77
C HIS A 214 -6.43 11.66 -58.39
N TYR A 215 -5.87 10.58 -58.93
CA TYR A 215 -4.52 10.53 -59.52
C TYR A 215 -4.47 10.36 -61.05
N LEU A 216 -5.59 10.56 -61.75
CA LEU A 216 -5.63 10.61 -63.21
C LEU A 216 -5.80 12.06 -63.69
N ASN A 217 -4.69 12.81 -63.67
CA ASN A 217 -4.39 13.84 -64.65
C ASN A 217 -2.90 13.83 -64.97
#